data_AF-K7L3I9-F1
#
_entry.id   AF-K7L3I9-F1
#
_cell.length_a   1.000
_cell.length_b   1.000
_cell.length_c   1.000
_cell.angle_alpha   90.00
_cell.angle_beta   90.00
_cell.angle_gamma   90.00
#
_symmetry.space_group_name_H-M   'P 1'
#
loop_
_entity.id
_entity.type
_entity.pdbx_description
1 polymer ?
#
loop_
_entity_poly.entity_id
_entity_poly.type
_entity_poly.pdbx_seq_one_letter_code
_entity_poly.pdbx_strand_id
1 'polypeptide(L)' 'AKIPDIEKCLDVVATLQAKRGTGEALTADFEVSEEKYSQARIEETDSVCLWLGAIVMLEYSLEEATDLLQKNLDNV' A
#
# COMPACT_ATOMS: atom_id res chain seq x y z
N ALA A 1 5.05 -16.83 -5.76
CA ALA A 1 5.64 -15.51 -5.42
C ALA A 1 4.58 -14.41 -5.49
N LYS A 2 3.83 -14.28 -6.60
CA LYS A 2 2.90 -13.15 -6.79
C LYS A 2 1.75 -13.06 -5.78
N ILE A 3 1.10 -14.17 -5.43
CA ILE A 3 -0.05 -14.17 -4.51
C ILE A 3 0.29 -13.55 -3.15
N PRO A 4 1.33 -14.01 -2.41
CA PRO A 4 1.70 -13.40 -1.13
C PRO A 4 2.02 -11.91 -1.19
N ASP A 5 2.59 -11.43 -2.30
CA ASP A 5 2.93 -10.01 -2.45
C ASP A 5 1.67 -9.16 -2.67
N ILE A 6 0.71 -9.66 -3.46
CA ILE A 6 -0.59 -8.99 -3.67
C ILE A 6 -1.39 -8.96 -2.36
N GLU A 7 -1.43 -10.06 -1.62
CA GLU A 7 -2.11 -10.14 -0.32
C GLU A 7 -1.51 -9.14 0.70
N LYS A 8 -0.17 -9.02 0.75
CA LYS A 8 0.49 -7.99 1.58
C LYS A 8 0.13 -6.58 1.15
N CYS A 9 0.07 -6.30 -0.16
CA CYS A 9 -0.36 -4.99 -0.64
C CYS A 9 -1.80 -4.68 -0.22
N LEU A 10 -2.71 -5.66 -0.31
CA LEU A 10 -4.09 -5.52 0.16
C LEU A 10 -4.16 -5.21 1.66
N ASP A 11 -3.35 -5.90 2.48
CA ASP A 11 -3.29 -5.67 3.93
C ASP A 11 -2.81 -4.25 4.28
N VAL A 12 -1.82 -3.74 3.55
CA VAL A 12 -1.35 -2.35 3.70
C VAL A 12 -2.44 -1.35 3.33
N VAL A 13 -3.11 -1.53 2.20
CA VAL A 13 -4.20 -0.64 1.77
C VAL A 13 -5.36 -0.68 2.77
N ALA A 14 -5.74 -1.87 3.26
CA ALA A 14 -6.76 -2.04 4.29
C ALA A 14 -6.38 -1.34 5.60
N THR A 15 -5.12 -1.40 6.00
CA THR A 15 -4.60 -0.68 7.19
C THR A 15 -4.72 0.83 7.03
N LEU A 16 -4.37 1.37 5.85
CA LEU A 16 -4.51 2.80 5.55
C LEU A 16 -5.99 3.22 5.54
N GLN A 17 -6.87 2.41 4.94
CA GLN A 17 -8.32 2.64 4.95
C GLN A 17 -8.90 2.63 6.37
N ALA A 18 -8.47 1.70 7.23
CA ALA A 18 -8.94 1.61 8.61
C ALA A 18 -8.47 2.80 9.47
N LYS A 19 -7.34 3.42 9.12
CA LYS A 19 -6.85 4.64 9.78
C LYS A 19 -7.53 5.92 9.30
N ARG A 20 -8.14 5.89 8.12
CA ARG A 20 -8.92 7.00 7.57
C ARG A 20 -10.06 7.40 8.53
N GLY A 21 -10.19 8.69 8.81
CA GLY A 21 -11.19 9.25 9.73
C GLY A 21 -10.92 9.03 11.23
N THR A 22 -9.85 8.32 11.63
CA THR A 22 -9.50 8.17 13.05
C THR A 22 -8.75 9.38 13.62
N GLY A 23 -8.11 10.19 12.75
CA GLY A 23 -7.20 11.27 13.15
C GLY A 23 -5.90 10.77 13.78
N GLU A 24 -5.66 9.46 13.80
CA GLU A 24 -4.43 8.86 14.32
C GLU A 24 -3.42 8.66 13.18
N ALA A 25 -2.23 9.23 13.34
CA ALA A 25 -1.13 8.93 12.43
C ALA A 25 -0.62 7.50 12.63
N LEU A 26 -0.26 6.85 11.52
CA LEU A 26 0.39 5.54 11.52
C LEU A 26 1.90 5.72 11.61
N THR A 27 2.51 5.15 12.65
CA THR A 27 3.97 5.07 12.76
C THR A 27 4.43 3.75 12.14
N ALA A 28 5.30 3.81 11.15
CA ALA A 28 5.84 2.63 10.47
C ALA A 28 7.34 2.77 10.23
N ASP A 29 8.06 1.64 10.27
CA ASP A 29 9.48 1.58 9.91
C ASP A 29 9.61 1.33 8.41
N PHE A 30 9.98 2.36 7.65
CA PHE A 30 10.18 2.28 6.21
C PHE A 30 11.58 1.80 5.89
N GLU A 31 11.67 0.81 5.00
CA GLU A 31 12.94 0.36 4.44
C GLU A 31 13.52 1.46 3.54
N VAL A 32 14.71 1.96 3.90
CA VAL A 32 15.44 3.00 3.15
C VAL A 32 16.53 2.36 2.26
N SER A 33 17.13 1.28 2.75
CA SER A 33 18.05 0.43 1.99
C SER A 33 18.05 -0.97 2.59
N GLU A 34 18.73 -1.91 1.94
CA GLU A 34 19.03 -3.21 2.56
C GLU A 34 19.56 -3.01 3.98
N GLU A 35 18.89 -3.62 4.96
CA GLU A 35 19.17 -3.56 6.41
C GLU A 35 18.98 -2.20 7.10
N LYS A 36 18.48 -1.16 6.42
CA LYS A 36 18.24 0.16 7.03
C LYS A 36 16.77 0.52 7.01
N TYR A 37 16.23 0.75 8.19
CA TYR A 37 14.87 1.20 8.41
C TYR A 37 14.86 2.59 9.04
N SER A 38 13.91 3.41 8.64
CA SER A 38 13.66 4.73 9.22
C SER A 38 12.22 4.83 9.66
N GLN A 39 12.02 5.24 10.90
CA GLN A 39 10.68 5.48 11.44
C GLN A 39 10.06 6.70 10.74
N ALA A 40 8.91 6.49 10.10
CA ALA A 40 8.12 7.56 9.52
C ALA A 40 6.73 7.61 10.15
N ARG A 41 6.18 8.82 10.14
CA ARG A 41 4.81 9.10 10.57
C ARG A 41 3.98 9.38 9.32
N ILE A 42 3.01 8.52 9.07
CA ILE A 42 2.08 8.61 7.94
C ILE A 42 0.80 9.26 8.49
N GLU A 43 0.52 10.47 8.04
CA GLU A 43 -0.77 11.11 8.27
C GLU A 43 -1.84 10.44 7.39
N GLU A 44 -3.10 10.77 7.62
CA GLU A 44 -4.20 10.28 6.80
C GLU A 44 -3.96 10.55 5.30
N THR A 45 -4.09 9.52 4.48
CA THR A 45 -3.91 9.56 3.02
C THR A 45 -5.13 8.97 2.32
N ASP A 46 -5.47 9.52 1.16
CA ASP A 46 -6.58 9.06 0.32
C ASP A 46 -6.10 8.19 -0.86
N SER A 47 -4.79 8.13 -1.09
CA SER A 47 -4.18 7.48 -2.25
C SER A 47 -2.92 6.69 -1.90
N VAL A 48 -2.58 5.75 -2.80
CA VAL A 48 -1.36 4.95 -2.79
C VAL A 48 -0.75 4.88 -4.18
N CYS A 49 0.57 4.77 -4.26
CA CYS A 49 1.28 4.57 -5.51
C CYS A 49 1.52 3.08 -5.77
N LEU A 50 1.02 2.56 -6.89
CA LEU A 50 1.23 1.19 -7.31
C LEU A 50 2.22 1.13 -8.48
N TRP A 51 3.16 0.18 -8.39
CA TRP A 51 4.11 -0.10 -9.46
C TRP A 51 3.54 -1.14 -10.42
N LEU A 52 3.28 -0.74 -11.67
CA LEU A 52 2.65 -1.61 -12.68
C LEU A 52 3.66 -2.37 -13.54
N GLY A 53 4.95 -2.09 -13.36
CA GLY A 53 6.02 -2.59 -14.23
C GLY A 53 6.40 -1.60 -15.32
N ALA A 54 7.42 -1.95 -16.12
CA ALA A 54 7.92 -1.12 -17.22
C ALA A 54 8.26 0.34 -16.83
N ILE A 55 8.75 0.57 -15.60
CA ILE A 55 9.09 1.92 -15.08
C ILE A 55 7.84 2.82 -14.94
N VAL A 56 6.65 2.21 -14.84
CA VAL A 56 5.39 2.91 -14.64
C VAL A 56 4.92 2.75 -13.20
N MET A 57 4.78 3.89 -12.54
CA MET A 57 4.13 4.04 -11.25
C MET A 57 2.91 4.95 -11.44
N LEU A 58 1.75 4.53 -10.93
CA LEU A 58 0.53 5.32 -10.95
C LEU A 58 -0.03 5.45 -9.55
N GLU A 59 -0.57 6.63 -9.27
CA GLU A 59 -1.32 6.91 -8.06
C GLU A 59 -2.77 6.45 -8.25
N TYR A 60 -3.28 5.74 -7.25
CA TYR A 60 -4.65 5.26 -7.17
C TYR A 60 -5.25 5.70 -5.85
N SER A 61 -6.54 6.01 -5.82
CA SER A 61 -7.25 6.09 -4.55
C SER A 61 -7.18 4.75 -3.81
N LEU A 62 -7.36 4.77 -2.48
CA LEU A 62 -7.39 3.53 -1.70
C LEU A 62 -8.45 2.53 -2.22
N GLU A 63 -9.59 3.02 -2.69
CA GLU A 63 -10.65 2.18 -3.28
C GLU A 63 -10.22 1.56 -4.61
N GLU A 64 -9.68 2.36 -5.53
CA GLU A 64 -9.18 1.86 -6.82
C GLU A 64 -8.02 0.88 -6.64
N ALA A 65 -7.14 1.12 -5.67
CA ALA A 65 -6.04 0.24 -5.35
C ALA A 65 -6.53 -1.12 -4.84
N THR A 66 -7.50 -1.15 -3.91
CA THR A 66 -8.12 -2.39 -3.43
C THR A 66 -8.76 -3.16 -4.57
N ASP A 67 -9.55 -2.49 -5.41
CA ASP A 67 -10.22 -3.12 -6.56
C ASP A 67 -9.21 -3.72 -7.56
N LEU A 68 -8.14 -2.98 -7.86
CA LEU A 68 -7.09 -3.42 -8.79
C LEU A 68 -6.32 -4.62 -8.22
N LEU A 69 -5.93 -4.56 -6.95
CA LEU A 69 -5.20 -5.64 -6.29
C LEU A 69 -6.07 -6.90 -6.15
N GLN A 70 -7.35 -6.76 -5.81
CA GLN A 70 -8.28 -7.89 -5.74
C GLN A 70 -8.49 -8.54 -7.11
N LYS A 71 -8.70 -7.73 -8.17
CA LYS A 71 -8.77 -8.24 -9.54
C LYS A 71 -7.50 -8.97 -9.95
N ASN A 72 -6.33 -8.48 -9.54
CA ASN A 72 -5.06 -9.17 -9.81
C ASN A 72 -4.96 -10.49 -9.03
N LEU A 73 -5.44 -10.53 -7.79
CA LEU A 73 -5.45 -11.76 -6.98
C LEU A 73 -6.36 -12.84 -7.59
N ASP A 74 -7.55 -12.44 -8.05
CA ASP A 74 -8.54 -13.35 -8.64
C ASP A 74 -8.12 -13.90 -10.02
N ASN A 75 -7.23 -13.17 -10.72
CA ASN A 75 -6.72 -13.55 -12.05
C ASN A 75 -5.40 -14.35 -12.00
N VAL A 76 -4.83 -14.60 -10.81
CA VAL A 76 -3.61 -15.41 -10.62
C VAL A 76 -3.96 -16.84 -10.26
#